data_AF-M8D546-F1
#
_entry.id   AF-M8D546-F1
#
_cell.length_a   1.000
_cell.length_b   1.000
_cell.length_c   1.000
_cell.angle_alpha   90.00
_cell.angle_beta   90.00
_cell.angle_gamma   90.00
#
_symmetry.space_group_name_H-M   'P 1'
#
loop_
_entity.id
_entity.type
_entity.pdbx_description
1 polymer ?
#
loop_
_entity_poly.entity_id
_entity_poly.type
_entity_poly.pdbx_seq_one_letter_code
_entity_poly.pdbx_strand_id
1 'polypeptide(L)'
;MKAEAAKQEATVVTLNAEIRRAKAKLLEEDLPKLQSLALKKDEVVNPLFEKRPKQFGISGALPPKKDLHRFVNWPKVMRIQRQCRILKQRLKVPQALHQFTRTLDKNIGHFVKAAKGRSGGFGTRPVIESMLSPPWKDLNSA
;
A
#
# COMPACT_ATOMS: atom_id res chain seq x y z
N MET A 1 -42.64 29.34 13.19
CA MET A 1 -41.22 29.10 12.82
C MET A 1 -40.46 28.28 13.88
N LYS A 2 -40.28 28.72 15.14
CA LYS A 2 -39.44 27.99 16.14
C LYS A 2 -40.02 26.66 16.67
N ALA A 3 -41.34 26.53 16.74
CA ALA A 3 -41.99 25.29 17.23
C ALA A 3 -41.91 24.11 16.23
N GLU A 4 -41.62 24.39 14.97
CA GLU A 4 -41.49 23.36 13.92
C GLU A 4 -40.05 22.83 13.85
N ALA A 5 -39.06 23.70 14.01
CA ALA A 5 -37.65 23.32 14.12
C ALA A 5 -37.39 22.39 15.33
N ALA A 6 -37.99 22.68 16.50
CA ALA A 6 -37.87 21.80 17.68
C ALA A 6 -38.51 20.42 17.47
N LYS A 7 -39.57 20.31 16.66
CA LYS A 7 -40.18 19.03 16.28
C LYS A 7 -39.27 18.26 15.32
N GLN A 8 -38.66 18.94 14.35
CA GLN A 8 -37.68 18.34 13.44
C GLN A 8 -36.44 17.83 14.21
N GLU A 9 -35.92 18.61 15.15
CA GLU A 9 -34.81 18.20 16.02
C GLU A 9 -35.17 16.99 16.89
N ALA A 10 -36.36 16.98 17.50
CA ALA A 10 -36.84 15.83 18.28
C ALA A 10 -36.93 14.56 17.41
N THR A 11 -37.46 14.65 16.18
CA THR A 11 -37.55 13.50 15.27
C THR A 11 -36.18 12.99 14.82
N VAL A 12 -35.20 13.87 14.61
CA VAL A 12 -33.83 13.46 14.27
C VAL A 12 -33.17 12.77 15.46
N VAL A 13 -33.41 13.23 16.68
CA VAL A 13 -32.89 12.59 17.90
C VAL A 13 -33.50 11.20 18.11
N THR A 14 -34.81 11.02 17.88
CA THR A 14 -35.47 9.71 17.98
C THR A 14 -34.97 8.74 16.91
N LEU A 15 -34.87 9.18 15.66
CA LEU A 15 -34.32 8.38 14.55
C LEU A 15 -32.86 8.00 14.80
N ASN A 16 -32.04 8.93 15.30
CA ASN A 16 -30.65 8.64 15.65
C ASN A 16 -30.53 7.63 16.81
N ALA A 17 -31.44 7.68 17.78
CA ALA A 17 -31.51 6.68 18.83
C ALA A 17 -31.93 5.29 18.28
N GLU A 18 -32.85 5.26 17.32
CA GLU A 18 -33.27 4.04 16.63
C GLU A 18 -32.17 3.45 15.75
N ILE A 19 -31.42 4.27 15.02
CA ILE A 19 -30.25 3.85 14.23
C ILE A 19 -29.19 3.22 15.15
N ARG A 20 -28.94 3.81 16.33
CA ARG A 20 -28.02 3.24 17.33
C ARG A 20 -28.52 1.90 17.87
N ARG A 21 -29.82 1.78 18.16
CA ARG A 21 -30.44 0.52 18.61
C ARG A 21 -30.39 -0.57 17.52
N ALA A 22 -30.69 -0.23 16.27
CA ALA A 22 -30.65 -1.16 15.14
C ALA A 22 -29.22 -1.65 14.86
N LYS A 23 -28.23 -0.76 14.93
CA LYS A 23 -26.82 -1.11 14.78
C LYS A 23 -26.32 -2.03 15.90
N ALA A 24 -26.79 -1.81 17.13
CA ALA A 24 -26.45 -2.68 18.27
C ALA A 24 -27.06 -4.09 18.09
N LYS A 25 -28.32 -4.19 17.65
CA LYS A 25 -28.95 -5.49 17.34
C LYS A 25 -28.21 -6.26 16.25
N LEU A 26 -27.82 -5.60 15.16
CA LEU A 26 -27.03 -6.22 14.09
C LEU A 26 -25.70 -6.80 14.61
N LEU A 27 -24.98 -6.03 15.44
CA LEU A 27 -23.74 -6.50 16.06
C LEU A 27 -23.95 -7.70 17.01
N GLU A 28 -25.09 -7.75 17.70
CA GLU A 28 -25.44 -8.83 18.64
C GLU A 28 -25.89 -10.10 17.91
N GLU A 29 -26.53 -9.98 16.74
CA GLU A 29 -26.87 -11.08 15.84
C GLU A 29 -25.64 -11.68 15.13
N ASP A 30 -24.64 -10.86 14.84
CA ASP A 30 -23.37 -11.29 14.24
C ASP A 30 -22.39 -11.91 15.26
N LEU A 31 -22.54 -11.59 16.55
CA LEU A 31 -21.71 -12.08 17.65
C LEU A 31 -21.72 -13.61 17.82
N PRO A 32 -22.86 -14.33 17.80
CA PRO A 32 -22.88 -15.80 17.91
C PRO A 32 -22.28 -16.48 16.67
N LYS A 33 -22.38 -15.87 15.48
CA LYS A 33 -21.68 -16.36 14.27
C LYS A 33 -20.17 -16.27 14.44
N LEU A 34 -19.67 -15.15 14.94
CA LEU A 34 -18.25 -14.99 15.22
C LEU A 34 -17.77 -15.91 16.36
N GLN A 35 -18.60 -16.17 17.37
CA GLN A 35 -18.31 -17.14 18.42
C GLN A 35 -18.28 -18.58 17.90
N SER A 36 -19.16 -18.95 16.96
CA SER A 36 -19.13 -20.27 16.32
C SER A 36 -17.91 -20.48 15.40
N LEU A 37 -17.35 -19.39 14.87
CA LEU A 37 -16.08 -19.38 14.13
C LEU A 37 -14.87 -19.34 15.08
N ALA A 38 -15.02 -18.76 16.27
CA ALA A 38 -13.98 -18.67 17.31
C ALA A 38 -13.91 -19.91 18.22
N LEU A 39 -15.00 -20.68 18.33
CA LEU A 39 -15.01 -22.04 18.83
C LEU A 39 -14.28 -22.89 17.80
N LYS A 40 -12.98 -23.02 17.99
CA LYS A 40 -12.11 -23.93 17.25
C LYS A 40 -12.84 -25.26 17.13
N LYS A 41 -13.27 -25.61 15.92
CA LYS A 41 -13.65 -26.99 15.61
C LYS A 41 -12.43 -27.83 15.99
N ASP A 42 -12.57 -28.66 17.01
CA ASP A 42 -11.65 -29.75 17.25
C ASP A 42 -11.78 -30.65 16.03
N GLU A 43 -10.89 -30.42 15.06
CA GLU A 43 -10.81 -31.29 13.90
C GLU A 43 -10.58 -32.70 14.42
N VAL A 44 -11.39 -33.65 13.95
CA VAL A 44 -11.22 -35.07 14.25
C VAL A 44 -9.87 -35.49 13.66
N VAL A 45 -8.80 -35.40 14.46
CA VAL A 45 -7.45 -35.76 14.04
C VAL A 45 -7.41 -37.27 13.89
N ASN A 46 -7.29 -37.74 12.65
CA ASN A 46 -7.14 -39.14 12.36
C ASN A 46 -5.91 -39.70 13.11
N PRO A 47 -6.06 -40.70 14.00
CA PRO A 47 -4.98 -41.19 14.87
C PRO A 47 -3.80 -41.80 14.11
N LEU A 48 -3.94 -42.07 12.82
CA LEU A 48 -2.85 -42.53 11.95
C LEU A 48 -1.85 -41.42 11.57
N PHE A 49 -2.21 -40.15 11.72
CA PHE A 49 -1.36 -39.01 11.32
C PHE A 49 -0.95 -38.16 12.52
N GLU A 50 0.32 -38.30 12.91
CA GLU A 50 0.96 -37.44 13.91
C GLU A 50 1.69 -36.27 13.25
N LYS A 51 1.78 -35.13 13.96
CA LYS A 51 2.56 -33.97 13.51
C LYS A 51 4.06 -34.29 13.56
N ARG A 52 4.75 -34.15 12.43
CA ARG A 52 6.22 -34.30 12.34
C ARG A 52 6.91 -32.95 12.11
N PRO A 53 7.20 -32.16 13.17
CA PRO A 53 7.89 -30.89 13.02
C PRO A 53 9.34 -31.11 12.58
N LYS A 54 9.79 -30.36 11.56
CA LYS A 54 11.19 -30.37 11.13
C LYS A 54 11.97 -29.32 11.92
N GLN A 55 13.10 -29.70 12.49
CA GLN A 55 14.00 -28.77 13.15
C GLN A 55 14.89 -28.08 12.11
N PHE A 56 14.72 -26.77 11.93
CA PHE A 56 15.55 -25.97 11.03
C PHE A 56 16.66 -25.28 11.82
N GLY A 57 17.92 -25.61 11.51
CA GLY A 57 19.11 -25.08 12.19
C GLY A 57 20.38 -25.45 11.43
N ILE A 58 21.55 -25.03 11.93
CA ILE A 58 22.84 -25.13 11.23
C ILE A 58 23.28 -26.59 10.96
N SER A 59 22.69 -27.57 11.65
CA SER A 59 22.91 -29.02 11.41
C SER A 59 21.59 -29.81 11.44
N GLY A 60 20.48 -29.15 11.08
CA GLY A 60 19.13 -29.72 11.12
C GLY A 60 18.63 -30.17 9.74
N ALA A 61 17.31 -30.20 9.60
CA ALA A 61 16.67 -30.42 8.31
C ALA A 61 17.00 -29.29 7.30
N LEU A 62 16.94 -29.60 6.01
CA LEU A 62 17.15 -28.61 4.94
C LEU A 62 16.29 -27.37 5.15
N PRO A 63 16.87 -26.16 5.02
CA PRO A 63 16.13 -24.94 5.24
C PRO A 63 15.00 -24.82 4.21
N PRO A 64 13.86 -24.23 4.59
CA PRO A 64 12.81 -23.92 3.63
C PRO A 64 13.31 -22.89 2.62
N LYS A 65 12.68 -22.85 1.43
CA LYS A 65 12.93 -21.80 0.44
C LYS A 65 12.58 -20.44 1.08
N LYS A 66 13.56 -19.55 1.18
CA LYS A 66 13.42 -18.18 1.71
C LYS A 66 13.50 -17.18 0.58
N ASP A 67 12.96 -15.99 0.81
CA ASP A 67 13.13 -14.88 -0.12
C ASP A 67 14.60 -14.45 -0.18
N LEU A 68 15.15 -14.48 -1.40
CA LEU A 68 16.55 -14.16 -1.69
C LEU A 68 16.75 -12.72 -2.21
N HIS A 69 15.71 -11.88 -2.26
CA HIS A 69 15.79 -10.54 -2.88
C HIS A 69 16.99 -9.69 -2.38
N ARG A 70 17.43 -9.87 -1.13
CA ARG A 70 18.58 -9.16 -0.54
C ARG A 70 19.94 -9.71 -0.97
N PHE A 71 20.01 -11.02 -1.23
CA PHE A 71 21.26 -11.75 -1.52
C PHE A 71 21.45 -12.03 -3.02
N VAL A 72 20.43 -11.79 -3.83
CA VAL A 72 20.52 -11.89 -5.29
C VAL A 72 21.52 -10.89 -5.84
N ASN A 73 22.35 -11.34 -6.77
CA ASN A 73 23.18 -10.48 -7.58
C ASN A 73 22.31 -9.68 -8.57
N TRP A 74 21.94 -8.46 -8.17
CA TRP A 74 21.13 -7.59 -9.01
C TRP A 74 21.91 -7.09 -10.24
N PRO A 75 21.21 -6.80 -11.36
CA PRO A 75 21.81 -6.20 -12.55
C PRO A 75 22.65 -4.96 -12.23
N LYS A 76 23.73 -4.75 -12.98
CA LYS A 76 24.73 -3.68 -12.72
C LYS A 76 24.09 -2.29 -12.59
N VAL A 77 23.12 -1.97 -13.45
CA VAL A 77 22.39 -0.69 -13.44
C VAL A 77 21.64 -0.44 -12.13
N MET A 78 20.99 -1.47 -11.59
CA MET A 78 20.26 -1.40 -10.31
C MET A 78 21.24 -1.19 -9.14
N ARG A 79 22.38 -1.90 -9.16
CA ARG A 79 23.43 -1.73 -8.16
C ARG A 79 23.96 -0.30 -8.14
N ILE A 80 24.31 0.24 -9.30
CA ILE A 80 24.81 1.61 -9.42
C ILE A 80 23.76 2.62 -8.95
N GLN A 81 22.49 2.49 -9.37
CA GLN A 81 21.41 3.39 -8.92
C GLN A 81 21.24 3.39 -7.39
N ARG A 82 21.25 2.21 -6.76
CA ARG A 82 21.15 2.06 -5.31
C ARG A 82 22.39 2.63 -4.60
N GLN A 83 23.58 2.36 -5.11
CA GLN A 83 24.84 2.91 -4.58
C GLN A 83 24.88 4.43 -4.66
N CYS A 84 24.51 5.03 -5.81
CA CYS A 84 24.40 6.48 -5.97
C CYS A 84 23.42 7.08 -4.96
N ARG A 85 22.29 6.43 -4.68
CA ARG A 85 21.35 6.87 -3.65
C ARG A 85 21.97 6.83 -2.25
N ILE A 86 22.67 5.74 -1.91
CA ILE A 86 23.34 5.59 -0.61
C ILE A 86 24.43 6.65 -0.45
N LEU A 87 25.26 6.88 -1.47
CA LEU A 87 26.33 7.88 -1.43
C LEU A 87 25.78 9.29 -1.18
N LYS A 88 24.70 9.68 -1.86
CA LYS A 88 24.02 10.98 -1.64
C LYS A 88 23.50 11.14 -0.21
N GLN A 89 23.12 10.06 0.46
CA GLN A 89 22.64 10.09 1.85
C GLN A 89 23.79 10.12 2.87
N ARG A 90 24.91 9.45 2.56
CA ARG A 90 26.04 9.29 3.48
C ARG A 90 27.06 10.42 3.41
N LEU A 91 27.22 11.01 2.24
CA LEU A 91 28.14 12.12 2.03
C LEU A 91 27.46 13.45 2.36
N LYS A 92 28.28 14.42 2.80
CA LYS A 92 27.83 15.79 3.01
C LYS A 92 27.58 16.44 1.65
N VAL A 93 26.35 16.92 1.44
CA VAL A 93 25.93 17.58 0.20
C VAL A 93 26.00 19.11 0.40
N PRO A 94 26.61 19.88 -0.52
CA PRO A 94 26.63 21.34 -0.46
C PRO A 94 25.22 21.95 -0.41
N GLN A 95 25.05 23.06 0.31
CA GLN A 95 23.74 23.69 0.56
C GLN A 95 22.97 24.01 -0.74
N ALA A 96 23.66 24.46 -1.78
CA ALA A 96 23.08 24.76 -3.10
C ALA A 96 22.44 23.53 -3.78
N LEU A 97 22.95 22.34 -3.51
CA LEU A 97 22.37 21.08 -3.99
C LEU A 97 21.33 20.52 -3.01
N HIS A 98 21.52 20.76 -1.72
CA HIS A 98 20.60 20.28 -0.68
C HIS A 98 19.22 20.94 -0.76
N GLN A 99 19.09 22.15 -1.30
CA GLN A 99 17.80 22.84 -1.46
C GLN A 99 16.76 22.00 -2.23
N PHE A 100 17.18 21.17 -3.19
CA PHE A 100 16.30 20.34 -3.99
C PHE A 100 15.78 19.10 -3.24
N THR A 101 16.33 18.80 -2.07
CA THR A 101 15.82 17.70 -1.23
C THR A 101 14.61 18.11 -0.41
N ARG A 102 14.43 19.41 -0.16
CA ARG A 102 13.31 19.99 0.59
C ARG A 102 12.26 20.47 -0.40
N THR A 103 11.20 19.70 -0.56
CA THR A 103 10.06 20.05 -1.41
C THR A 103 8.93 20.66 -0.58
N LEU A 104 7.99 21.36 -1.22
CA LEU A 104 6.72 21.74 -0.60
C LEU A 104 6.01 20.48 -0.07
N ASP A 105 5.19 20.66 0.98
CA ASP A 105 4.37 19.59 1.51
C ASP A 105 3.30 19.15 0.50
N LYS A 106 2.72 17.97 0.75
CA LYS A 106 1.81 17.34 -0.21
C LYS A 106 0.56 18.19 -0.49
N ASN A 107 0.07 18.92 0.51
CA ASN A 107 -1.17 19.69 0.40
C ASN A 107 -0.95 20.93 -0.47
N ILE A 108 0.10 21.71 -0.17
CA ILE A 108 0.47 22.88 -0.99
C ILE A 108 0.93 22.44 -2.38
N GLY A 109 1.69 21.33 -2.48
CA GLY A 109 2.14 20.78 -3.75
C GLY A 109 0.99 20.38 -4.67
N HIS A 110 -0.09 19.80 -4.14
CA HIS A 110 -1.28 19.48 -4.93
C HIS A 110 -1.99 20.74 -5.45
N PHE A 111 -2.16 21.75 -4.58
CA PHE A 111 -2.76 23.04 -4.97
C PHE A 111 -1.95 23.75 -6.06
N VAL A 112 -0.63 23.87 -5.87
CA VAL A 112 0.27 24.50 -6.86
C VAL A 112 0.28 23.72 -8.17
N LYS A 113 0.26 22.38 -8.14
CA LYS A 113 0.18 21.54 -9.35
C LYS A 113 -1.17 21.66 -10.07
N ALA A 114 -2.26 21.85 -9.33
CA ALA A 114 -3.58 22.13 -9.89
C ALA A 114 -3.65 23.54 -10.50
N ALA A 115 -3.08 24.54 -9.83
CA ALA A 115 -3.05 25.93 -10.28
C ALA A 115 -2.10 26.15 -11.48
N LYS A 116 -1.03 25.36 -11.62
CA LYS A 116 -0.02 25.54 -12.67
C LYS A 116 -0.33 24.83 -14.00
N GLY A 117 -1.53 24.29 -14.16
CA GLY A 117 -1.97 23.68 -15.42
C GLY A 117 -1.22 22.37 -15.71
N ARG A 118 -1.96 21.28 -15.79
CA ARG A 118 -1.40 19.97 -16.12
C ARG A 118 -1.16 19.87 -17.64
N SER A 119 -0.09 20.47 -18.17
CA SER A 119 0.42 20.10 -19.49
C SER A 119 1.48 19.00 -19.32
N GLY A 120 1.05 17.75 -19.43
CA GLY A 120 1.94 16.59 -19.39
C GLY A 120 1.41 15.46 -18.53
N GLY A 121 0.37 14.79 -19.03
CA GLY A 121 0.03 13.45 -18.57
C GLY A 121 1.16 12.47 -18.89
N PHE A 122 1.29 11.43 -18.08
CA PHE A 122 2.02 10.23 -18.43
C PHE A 122 1.65 9.81 -19.87
N GLY A 123 2.58 9.94 -20.82
CA GLY A 123 2.47 9.32 -22.14
C GLY A 123 2.73 10.17 -23.38
N THR A 124 2.73 11.50 -23.35
CA THR A 124 3.01 12.29 -24.58
C THR A 124 4.48 12.70 -24.63
N ARG A 125 5.26 12.01 -25.46
CA ARG A 125 6.59 12.44 -25.89
C ARG A 125 6.48 13.81 -26.59
N PRO A 126 7.35 14.79 -26.30
CA PRO A 126 7.35 16.05 -27.03
C PRO A 126 7.69 15.78 -28.51
N VAL A 127 6.94 16.40 -29.43
CA VAL A 127 7.04 16.20 -30.90
C VAL A 127 8.47 16.32 -31.44
N ILE A 128 9.32 17.08 -30.77
CA ILE A 128 10.76 17.24 -31.07
C ILE A 128 11.60 15.95 -30.93
N GLU A 129 11.13 14.90 -30.24
CA GLU A 129 11.84 13.61 -30.14
C GLU A 129 11.47 12.62 -31.26
N SER A 130 10.52 12.97 -32.14
CA SER A 130 10.16 12.14 -33.30
C SER A 130 11.17 12.20 -34.45
N MET A 131 12.06 13.20 -34.45
CA MET A 131 13.05 13.38 -35.52
C MET A 131 14.39 12.68 -35.24
N LEU A 132 14.58 12.08 -34.05
CA LEU A 132 15.85 11.50 -33.62
C LEU A 132 15.66 10.17 -32.87
N SER A 133 14.91 9.22 -33.45
CA SER A 133 14.73 7.89 -32.87
C SER A 133 15.60 6.85 -33.61
N PRO A 134 16.49 6.10 -32.92
CA PRO A 134 17.31 5.06 -33.54
C PRO A 134 16.49 3.85 -34.06
N PRO A 135 16.87 3.28 -35.23
CA PRO A 135 16.02 2.41 -36.06
C PRO A 135 15.77 0.97 -35.57
N TRP A 136 16.11 0.63 -34.32
CA TRP A 136 16.00 -0.76 -33.83
C TRP A 136 14.80 -1.02 -32.91
N LYS A 137 13.93 -0.03 -32.69
CA LYS A 137 12.78 -0.15 -31.77
C LYS A 137 11.51 -0.75 -32.36
N ASP A 138 11.46 -1.02 -33.66
CA ASP A 138 10.24 -1.49 -34.33
C ASP A 138 10.20 -3.02 -34.53
N LEU A 139 11.11 -3.78 -33.93
CA LEU A 139 11.29 -5.22 -34.21
C LEU A 139 10.50 -6.19 -33.31
N ASN A 140 9.57 -5.73 -32.48
CA ASN A 140 8.73 -6.62 -31.65
C ASN A 140 7.23 -6.38 -31.88
N SER A 141 6.83 -6.33 -33.14
CA SER A 141 5.44 -6.53 -33.55
C SER A 141 5.41 -7.64 -34.60
N ALA A 142 5.32 -8.87 -34.11
CA ALA A 142 4.94 -10.08 -34.83
C ALA A 142 4.32 -11.05 -33.82
#